data_AF-A0A7J3JQ28-F1
#
_entry.id   AF-A0A7J3JQ28-F1
#
_cell.length_a   1.000
_cell.length_b   1.000
_cell.length_c   1.000
_cell.angle_alpha   90.00
_cell.angle_beta   90.00
_cell.angle_gamma   90.00
#
_symmetry.space_group_name_H-M   'P 1'
#
loop_
_entity.id
_entity.type
_entity.pdbx_description
1 polymer ?
#
loop_
_entity_poly.entity_id
_entity_poly.type
_entity_poly.pdbx_seq_one_letter_code
_entity_poly.pdbx_strand_id
1 'polypeptide(L)'
;MECIYCGSQNLLYDYMHGYIVCSNCGTINDDIFMEHYIPVKDGEIFKFKGLPTVREGFERKLAKNRLRQLAKVRRDVKIYENFAKKSRRGVYVDWDALQKRLQGDKSRIYKHVAEDSIKRAVDMDRLVRIIIEEIIEQDPVLSSRTLRGKVALAIILKHMILDSNIDMSRIAKETSLSKMHIKRLLTLIRTRMEFINKKLIELKSIVPKAISISQ
;
A
#
# COMPACT_ATOMS: atom_id res chain seq x y z
N MET A 1 -2.82 -28.77 -50.44
CA MET A 1 -2.71 -28.13 -49.12
C MET A 1 -2.40 -26.66 -49.39
N GLU A 2 -3.15 -25.73 -48.80
CA GLU A 2 -3.03 -24.29 -49.08
C GLU A 2 -2.76 -23.53 -47.78
N CYS A 3 -2.13 -22.36 -47.88
CA CYS A 3 -1.84 -21.56 -46.70
C CYS A 3 -3.13 -21.01 -46.06
N ILE A 4 -3.33 -21.26 -44.76
CA ILE A 4 -4.49 -20.81 -43.98
C ILE A 4 -4.67 -19.29 -43.94
N TYR A 5 -3.63 -18.51 -44.26
CA TYR A 5 -3.64 -17.06 -44.14
C TYR A 5 -3.75 -16.35 -45.49
N CYS A 6 -3.00 -16.78 -46.51
CA CYS A 6 -2.93 -16.08 -47.81
C CYS A 6 -3.44 -16.93 -49.00
N GLY A 7 -3.90 -18.16 -48.77
CA GLY A 7 -4.38 -19.07 -49.82
C GLY A 7 -3.29 -19.57 -50.79
N SER A 8 -2.02 -19.23 -50.57
CA SER A 8 -0.93 -19.68 -51.43
C SER A 8 -0.73 -21.19 -51.33
N GLN A 9 -0.50 -21.84 -52.47
CA GLN A 9 -0.16 -23.26 -52.56
C GLN A 9 1.34 -23.52 -52.37
N ASN A 10 2.17 -22.46 -52.28
CA ASN A 10 3.60 -22.57 -52.12
C ASN A 10 3.96 -22.75 -50.65
N LEU A 11 3.91 -24.01 -50.21
CA LEU A 11 4.33 -24.44 -48.87
C LEU A 11 5.70 -25.11 -48.96
N LEU A 12 6.63 -24.67 -48.12
CA LEU A 12 7.96 -25.24 -47.96
C LEU A 12 8.04 -25.94 -46.62
N TYR A 13 8.59 -27.14 -46.61
CA TYR A 13 8.94 -27.82 -45.38
C TYR A 13 10.31 -27.33 -44.89
N ASP A 14 10.32 -26.74 -43.70
CA ASP A 14 11.52 -26.38 -42.97
C ASP A 14 12.03 -27.62 -42.22
N TYR A 15 12.91 -28.37 -42.89
CA TYR A 15 13.57 -29.55 -42.33
C TYR A 15 14.37 -29.27 -41.06
N MET A 16 14.74 -28.01 -40.77
CA MET A 16 15.52 -27.67 -39.58
C MET A 16 14.64 -27.51 -38.34
N HIS A 17 13.39 -27.07 -38.52
CA HIS A 17 12.48 -26.80 -37.40
C HIS A 17 11.25 -27.72 -37.37
N GLY A 18 11.06 -28.55 -38.40
CA GLY A 18 9.90 -29.44 -38.52
C GLY A 18 8.61 -28.71 -38.88
N TYR A 19 8.67 -27.54 -39.51
CA TYR A 19 7.49 -26.74 -39.82
C TYR A 19 7.13 -26.76 -41.30
N ILE A 20 5.84 -26.75 -41.63
CA ILE A 20 5.35 -26.43 -42.97
C ILE A 20 5.11 -24.91 -43.04
N VAL A 21 5.98 -24.19 -43.72
CA VAL A 21 5.97 -22.72 -43.81
C VAL A 21 5.53 -22.28 -45.20
N CYS A 22 4.59 -21.34 -45.29
CA CYS A 22 4.25 -20.72 -46.57
C CYS A 22 5.40 -19.82 -47.04
N SER A 23 5.92 -20.05 -48.24
CA SER A 23 7.03 -19.23 -48.79
C SER A 23 6.61 -17.81 -49.14
N ASN A 24 5.31 -17.57 -49.36
CA ASN A 24 4.79 -16.27 -49.75
C ASN A 24 4.63 -15.30 -48.57
N CYS A 25 4.09 -15.77 -47.43
CA CYS A 25 3.80 -14.92 -46.26
C CYS A 25 4.52 -15.34 -44.97
N GLY A 26 5.25 -16.45 -44.98
CA GLY A 26 5.97 -16.96 -43.80
C GLY A 26 5.08 -17.60 -42.74
N THR A 27 3.78 -17.80 -42.99
CA THR A 27 2.87 -18.45 -42.03
C THR A 27 3.20 -19.94 -41.87
N ILE A 28 3.32 -20.40 -40.63
CA ILE A 28 3.43 -21.83 -40.29
C ILE A 28 2.02 -22.42 -40.36
N ASN A 29 1.82 -23.39 -41.26
CA ASN A 29 0.54 -24.05 -41.47
C ASN A 29 0.40 -25.32 -40.63
N ASP A 30 1.50 -26.01 -40.38
CA ASP A 30 1.51 -27.27 -39.64
C ASP A 30 2.91 -27.55 -39.07
N ASP A 31 2.98 -28.44 -38.07
CA ASP A 31 4.19 -28.95 -37.44
C ASP A 31 4.32 -30.46 -37.67
N ILE A 32 5.33 -30.85 -38.45
CA ILE A 32 5.73 -32.25 -38.64
C ILE A 32 6.71 -32.60 -37.53
N PHE A 33 6.23 -33.34 -36.53
CA PHE A 33 7.10 -34.00 -35.57
C PHE A 33 7.86 -35.14 -36.25
N MET A 34 9.01 -34.83 -36.86
CA MET A 34 9.99 -35.88 -37.14
C MET A 34 10.76 -36.14 -35.85
N GLU A 35 10.53 -37.29 -35.23
CA GLU A 35 11.41 -37.85 -34.20
C GLU A 35 12.78 -38.15 -34.84
N HIS A 36 13.56 -37.10 -35.10
CA HIS A 36 14.96 -37.25 -35.41
C HIS A 36 15.67 -37.67 -34.12
N TYR A 37 15.88 -38.97 -33.98
CA TYR A 37 16.82 -39.55 -33.03
C TYR A 37 18.23 -39.05 -33.38
N ILE A 38 18.55 -37.82 -32.98
CA ILE A 38 19.93 -37.36 -32.89
C ILE A 38 20.43 -37.94 -31.56
N PRO A 39 21.46 -38.80 -31.54
CA PRO A 39 22.05 -39.27 -30.30
C PRO A 39 22.73 -38.08 -29.63
N VAL A 40 21.97 -37.34 -28.83
CA VAL A 40 22.52 -36.30 -27.97
C VAL A 40 23.13 -37.00 -26.78
N LYS A 41 24.43 -36.81 -26.56
CA LYS A 41 25.08 -37.31 -25.34
C LYS A 41 24.30 -36.79 -24.14
N ASP A 42 24.07 -37.66 -23.15
CA ASP A 42 23.33 -37.33 -21.94
C ASP A 42 23.79 -35.98 -21.36
N GLY A 43 22.87 -35.02 -21.30
CA GLY A 43 23.08 -33.71 -20.70
C GLY A 43 23.28 -32.53 -21.66
N GLU A 44 23.45 -32.75 -22.98
CA GLU A 44 23.48 -31.66 -23.95
C GLU A 44 22.08 -31.43 -24.54
N ILE A 45 21.53 -30.23 -24.36
CA ILE A 45 20.32 -29.81 -25.10
C ILE A 45 20.80 -29.32 -26.47
N PHE A 46 20.51 -30.07 -27.53
CA PHE A 46 20.83 -29.66 -28.89
C PHE A 46 20.01 -28.42 -29.25
N LYS A 47 20.59 -27.22 -29.06
CA LYS A 47 19.98 -25.96 -29.50
C LYS A 47 20.30 -25.77 -30.98
N PHE A 48 19.37 -26.12 -31.86
CA PHE A 48 19.47 -25.81 -33.28
C PHE A 48 19.69 -24.30 -33.47
N LYS A 49 20.76 -23.93 -34.19
CA LYS A 49 21.14 -22.54 -34.52
C LYS A 49 20.37 -22.04 -35.75
N GLY A 50 19.05 -22.16 -35.76
CA GLY A 50 18.19 -21.52 -36.76
C GLY A 50 18.02 -20.02 -36.51
N LEU A 51 17.58 -19.28 -37.54
CA LEU A 51 17.06 -17.93 -37.33
C LEU A 51 15.77 -18.04 -36.49
N PRO A 52 15.61 -17.25 -35.42
CA PRO A 52 14.43 -17.35 -34.57
C PRO A 52 13.17 -17.07 -35.37
N THR A 53 12.20 -17.97 -35.31
CA THR A 53 10.90 -17.78 -35.93
C THR A 53 10.17 -16.57 -35.33
N VAL A 54 9.17 -16.02 -36.03
CA VAL A 54 8.33 -14.92 -35.51
C VAL A 54 7.68 -15.31 -34.17
N ARG A 55 7.24 -16.58 -34.05
CA ARG A 55 6.68 -17.14 -32.83
C ARG A 55 7.70 -17.16 -31.68
N GLU A 56 8.92 -17.65 -31.93
CA GLU A 56 9.99 -17.63 -30.93
C GLU A 56 10.37 -16.21 -30.51
N GLY A 57 10.41 -15.27 -31.46
CA GLY A 57 10.66 -13.86 -31.17
C GLY A 57 9.61 -13.26 -30.24
N PHE A 58 8.33 -13.57 -30.48
CA PHE A 58 7.22 -13.15 -29.62
C PHE A 58 7.28 -13.79 -28.22
N GLU A 59 7.53 -15.08 -28.13
CA GLU A 59 7.68 -15.82 -26.87
C GLU A 59 8.87 -15.29 -26.03
N ARG A 60 10.03 -15.02 -26.68
CA ARG A 60 11.18 -14.39 -26.02
C ARG A 60 10.84 -13.00 -25.48
N LYS A 61 10.08 -12.20 -26.23
CA LYS A 61 9.62 -10.87 -25.79
C LYS A 61 8.69 -10.97 -24.58
N LEU A 62 7.73 -11.90 -24.60
CA LEU A 62 6.86 -12.18 -23.47
C LEU A 62 7.63 -12.66 -22.24
N ALA A 63 8.55 -13.61 -22.40
CA ALA A 63 9.40 -14.11 -21.32
C ALA A 63 10.24 -12.99 -20.70
N LYS A 64 10.85 -12.12 -21.53
CA LYS A 64 11.61 -10.96 -21.06
C LYS A 64 10.74 -9.98 -20.27
N ASN A 65 9.51 -9.74 -20.71
CA ASN A 65 8.57 -8.89 -19.98
C ASN A 65 8.17 -9.49 -18.64
N ARG A 66 7.88 -10.80 -18.59
CA ARG A 66 7.58 -11.52 -17.34
C ARG A 66 8.76 -11.46 -16.36
N LEU A 67 9.98 -11.70 -16.84
CA LEU A 67 11.19 -11.60 -16.01
C LEU A 67 11.38 -10.19 -15.42
N ARG A 68 11.11 -9.13 -16.21
CA ARG A 68 11.15 -7.75 -15.73
C ARG A 68 10.12 -7.48 -14.63
N GLN A 69 8.89 -7.99 -14.79
CA GLN A 69 7.83 -7.88 -13.79
C GLN A 69 8.22 -8.61 -12.49
N LEU A 70 8.71 -9.85 -12.59
CA LEU A 70 9.19 -10.62 -11.44
C LEU A 70 10.35 -9.92 -10.73
N ALA A 71 11.30 -9.34 -11.47
CA ALA A 71 12.40 -8.58 -10.90
C ALA A 71 11.93 -7.31 -10.17
N LYS A 72 10.85 -6.67 -10.64
CA LYS A 72 10.21 -5.54 -9.94
C LYS A 72 9.57 -6.01 -8.64
N VAL A 73 8.72 -7.04 -8.68
CA VAL A 73 8.06 -7.59 -7.48
C VAL A 73 9.09 -8.03 -6.44
N ARG A 74 10.14 -8.75 -6.85
CA ARG A 74 11.22 -9.16 -5.96
C ARG A 74 11.93 -7.97 -5.29
N ARG A 75 12.15 -6.88 -6.02
CA ARG A 75 12.68 -5.64 -5.43
C ARG A 75 11.73 -5.05 -4.41
N ASP A 76 10.45 -4.92 -4.76
CA ASP A 76 9.45 -4.29 -3.89
C ASP A 76 9.25 -5.09 -2.59
N VAL A 77 9.23 -6.43 -2.68
CA VAL A 77 9.20 -7.33 -1.51
C VAL A 77 10.44 -7.16 -0.64
N LYS A 78 11.63 -7.13 -1.24
CA LYS A 78 12.88 -6.93 -0.49
C LYS A 78 12.89 -5.58 0.25
N ILE A 79 12.35 -4.54 -0.38
CA ILE A 79 12.21 -3.22 0.25
C ILE A 79 11.23 -3.30 1.43
N TYR A 80 10.06 -3.92 1.24
CA TYR A 80 9.08 -4.14 2.29
C TYR A 80 9.68 -4.90 3.48
N GLU A 81 10.35 -6.02 3.25
CA GLU A 81 11.01 -6.81 4.29
C GLU A 81 12.02 -5.99 5.09
N ASN A 82 12.80 -5.13 4.42
CA ASN A 82 13.76 -4.25 5.10
C ASN A 82 13.08 -3.26 6.06
N PHE A 83 11.90 -2.74 5.70
CA PHE A 83 11.11 -1.90 6.60
C PHE A 83 10.41 -2.72 7.69
N ALA A 84 9.85 -3.88 7.34
CA ALA A 84 9.13 -4.75 8.25
C ALA A 84 10.05 -5.29 9.36
N LYS A 85 11.29 -5.65 9.04
CA LYS A 85 12.31 -6.07 10.03
C LYS A 85 12.64 -4.97 11.06
N LYS A 86 12.49 -3.70 10.70
CA LYS A 86 12.72 -2.54 11.58
C LYS A 86 11.46 -2.10 12.32
N SER A 87 10.31 -2.70 12.02
CA SER A 87 9.05 -2.36 12.66
C SER A 87 9.07 -2.77 14.14
N ARG A 88 8.45 -1.93 14.97
CA ARG A 88 8.31 -2.20 16.40
C ARG A 88 7.03 -3.00 16.65
N ARG A 89 6.93 -3.67 17.80
CA ARG A 89 5.71 -4.38 18.22
C ARG A 89 4.48 -3.49 18.09
N GLY A 90 3.43 -3.98 17.43
CA GLY A 90 2.17 -3.25 17.19
C GLY A 90 2.23 -2.20 16.08
N VAL A 91 3.35 -2.09 15.36
CA VAL A 91 3.52 -1.23 14.17
C VAL A 91 3.81 -2.12 12.98
N TYR A 92 3.16 -1.84 11.86
CA TYR A 92 3.37 -2.54 10.60
C TYR A 92 3.68 -1.55 9.47
N VAL A 93 4.16 -2.09 8.36
CA VAL A 93 4.43 -1.33 7.14
C VAL A 93 3.14 -1.27 6.33
N ASP A 94 2.61 -0.07 6.15
CA ASP A 94 1.49 0.19 5.27
C ASP A 94 1.97 0.08 3.83
N TRP A 95 1.42 -0.91 3.12
CA TRP A 95 1.80 -1.21 1.74
C TRP A 95 1.45 -0.06 0.79
N ASP A 96 0.28 0.57 0.97
CA ASP A 96 -0.16 1.66 0.11
C ASP A 96 0.74 2.89 0.30
N ALA A 97 1.11 3.17 1.54
CA ALA A 97 2.06 4.23 1.85
C ALA A 97 3.48 3.93 1.33
N LEU A 98 3.90 2.66 1.37
CA LEU A 98 5.18 2.24 0.78
C LEU A 98 5.17 2.41 -0.74
N GLN A 99 4.10 2.02 -1.43
CA GLN A 99 3.96 2.20 -2.87
C GLN A 99 4.03 3.68 -3.28
N LYS A 100 3.30 4.55 -2.58
CA LYS A 100 3.37 6.01 -2.81
C LYS A 100 4.80 6.51 -2.61
N ARG A 101 5.50 6.03 -1.59
CA ARG A 101 6.90 6.41 -1.36
C ARG A 101 7.85 5.95 -2.45
N LEU A 102 7.64 4.76 -3.01
CA LEU A 102 8.40 4.29 -4.17
C LEU A 102 8.16 5.15 -5.42
N GLN A 103 7.05 5.88 -5.48
CA GLN A 103 6.73 6.86 -6.53
C GLN A 103 7.25 8.27 -6.22
N GLY A 104 7.93 8.49 -5.09
CA GLY A 104 8.53 9.79 -4.71
C GLY A 104 7.78 10.56 -3.62
N ASP A 105 6.65 10.05 -3.13
CA ASP A 105 5.93 10.65 -2.01
C ASP A 105 6.74 10.53 -0.70
N LYS A 106 6.65 11.52 0.18
CA LYS A 106 7.27 11.52 1.52
C LYS A 106 6.36 10.94 2.60
N SER A 107 5.24 10.33 2.22
CA SER A 107 4.30 9.63 3.10
C SER A 107 4.96 8.73 4.13
N ARG A 108 4.37 8.71 5.33
CA ARG A 108 4.81 7.86 6.44
C ARG A 108 4.40 6.41 6.18
N ILE A 109 5.38 5.53 6.14
CA ILE A 109 5.19 4.10 5.82
C ILE A 109 4.66 3.29 7.01
N TYR A 110 4.93 3.73 8.23
CA TYR A 110 4.62 2.95 9.42
C TYR A 110 3.26 3.32 10.00
N LYS A 111 2.39 2.31 10.15
CA LYS A 111 1.05 2.42 10.74
C LYS A 111 0.92 1.55 11.98
N HIS A 112 0.16 2.00 12.97
CA HIS A 112 -0.08 1.20 14.18
C HIS A 112 -1.36 0.37 14.05
N VAL A 113 -1.36 -0.86 14.58
CA VAL A 113 -2.49 -1.80 14.46
C VAL A 113 -3.79 -1.23 15.03
N ALA A 114 -3.69 -0.43 16.11
CA ALA A 114 -4.84 0.22 16.74
C ALA A 114 -5.39 1.45 15.98
N GLU A 115 -4.78 1.90 14.88
CA GLU A 115 -5.27 3.11 14.21
C GLU A 115 -6.69 2.95 13.64
N ASP A 116 -7.02 1.77 13.10
CA ASP A 116 -8.35 1.56 12.50
C ASP A 116 -9.45 1.48 13.55
N SER A 117 -9.18 0.90 14.73
CA SER A 117 -10.14 0.91 15.86
C SER A 117 -10.30 2.32 16.42
N ILE A 118 -9.21 3.09 16.50
CA ILE A 118 -9.23 4.48 16.97
C ILE A 118 -10.02 5.37 16.01
N LYS A 119 -9.89 5.21 14.69
CA LYS A 119 -10.72 5.95 13.71
C LYS A 119 -12.20 5.71 13.94
N ARG A 120 -12.62 4.45 14.07
CA ARG A 120 -14.03 4.12 14.35
C ARG A 120 -14.51 4.73 15.67
N ALA A 121 -13.67 4.75 16.71
CA ALA A 121 -14.02 5.36 17.98
C ALA A 121 -14.23 6.88 17.85
N VAL A 122 -13.40 7.56 17.05
CA VAL A 122 -13.59 8.99 16.72
C VAL A 122 -14.89 9.23 15.97
N ASP A 123 -15.21 8.36 15.00
CA ASP A 123 -16.42 8.50 14.19
C ASP A 123 -17.70 8.35 15.03
N MET A 124 -17.67 7.56 16.11
CA MET A 124 -18.78 7.41 17.05
C MET A 124 -18.91 8.58 18.04
N ASP A 125 -17.80 9.25 18.40
CA ASP A 125 -17.79 10.33 19.39
C ASP A 125 -17.77 11.70 18.70
N ARG A 126 -18.96 12.23 18.43
CA ARG A 126 -19.16 13.51 17.73
C ARG A 126 -18.36 14.66 18.34
N LEU A 127 -18.28 14.72 19.67
CA LEU A 127 -17.56 15.80 20.35
C LEU A 127 -16.04 15.69 20.13
N VAL A 128 -15.48 14.48 20.19
CA VAL A 128 -14.06 14.24 19.87
C VAL A 128 -13.75 14.65 18.43
N ARG A 129 -14.63 14.31 17.48
CA ARG A 129 -14.47 14.69 16.08
C ARG A 129 -14.48 16.21 15.89
N ILE A 130 -15.44 16.91 16.48
CA ILE A 130 -15.50 18.39 16.45
C ILE A 130 -14.22 19.00 17.02
N ILE A 131 -13.74 18.50 18.17
CA ILE A 131 -12.49 19.01 18.77
C ILE A 131 -11.30 18.80 17.83
N ILE A 132 -11.22 17.67 17.13
CA ILE A 132 -10.16 17.43 16.15
C ILE A 132 -10.22 18.46 15.02
N GLU A 133 -11.37 18.59 14.38
CA GLU A 133 -11.56 19.44 13.19
C GLU A 133 -11.44 20.95 13.52
N GLU A 134 -12.05 21.38 14.63
CA GLU A 134 -12.15 22.79 15.00
C GLU A 134 -10.98 23.31 15.83
N ILE A 135 -10.31 22.46 16.61
CA ILE A 135 -9.23 22.90 17.51
C ILE A 135 -7.89 22.34 17.05
N ILE A 136 -7.78 21.02 16.88
CA ILE A 136 -6.48 20.36 16.69
C ILE A 136 -5.92 20.62 15.30
N GLU A 137 -6.73 20.49 14.24
CA GLU A 137 -6.25 20.70 12.86
C GLU A 137 -5.95 22.18 12.57
N GLN A 138 -6.54 23.11 13.32
CA GLN A 138 -6.32 24.55 13.18
C GLN A 138 -4.99 25.03 13.79
N ASP A 139 -4.36 24.22 14.64
CA ASP A 139 -3.09 24.52 15.28
C ASP A 139 -1.95 23.70 14.63
N PRO A 140 -0.93 24.32 13.99
CA PRO A 140 0.15 23.60 13.32
C PRO A 140 0.94 22.63 14.23
N VAL A 141 1.05 22.94 15.53
CA VAL A 141 1.80 22.13 16.50
C VAL A 141 0.99 20.91 16.93
N LEU A 142 -0.33 21.05 17.08
CA LEU A 142 -1.24 19.96 17.41
C LEU A 142 -1.56 19.10 16.16
N SER A 143 -1.76 19.71 15.00
CA SER A 143 -2.07 19.03 13.73
C SER A 143 -0.90 18.20 13.20
N SER A 144 0.34 18.53 13.56
CA SER A 144 1.52 17.70 13.24
C SER A 144 1.57 16.36 14.00
N ARG A 145 0.72 16.15 15.01
CA ARG A 145 0.73 14.92 15.80
C ARG A 145 0.18 13.74 15.00
N THR A 146 0.61 12.54 15.39
CA THR A 146 0.06 11.30 14.84
C THR A 146 -1.43 11.17 15.16
N LEU A 147 -2.21 10.42 14.37
CA LEU A 147 -3.64 10.18 14.63
C LEU A 147 -3.92 9.84 16.10
N ARG A 148 -3.22 8.84 16.67
CA ARG A 148 -3.36 8.45 18.09
C ARG A 148 -3.13 9.61 19.07
N GLY A 149 -2.18 10.48 18.73
CA GLY A 149 -1.87 11.68 19.51
C GLY A 149 -2.95 12.76 19.37
N LYS A 150 -3.49 12.98 18.17
CA LYS A 150 -4.62 13.89 17.93
C LYS A 150 -5.85 13.43 18.71
N VAL A 151 -6.16 12.14 18.67
CA VAL A 151 -7.28 11.57 19.43
C VAL A 151 -7.06 11.70 20.94
N ALA A 152 -5.85 11.41 21.44
CA ALA A 152 -5.53 11.62 22.85
C ALA A 152 -5.70 13.09 23.28
N LEU A 153 -5.20 14.03 22.49
CA LEU A 153 -5.40 15.47 22.72
C LEU A 153 -6.89 15.81 22.76
N ALA A 154 -7.67 15.29 21.82
CA ALA A 154 -9.11 15.55 21.75
C ALA A 154 -9.86 15.02 22.96
N ILE A 155 -9.52 13.82 23.44
CA ILE A 155 -10.13 13.24 24.65
C ILE A 155 -9.74 14.07 25.89
N ILE A 156 -8.49 14.53 26.00
CA ILE A 156 -8.08 15.42 27.09
C ILE A 156 -8.90 16.72 27.08
N LEU A 157 -9.03 17.35 25.91
CA LEU A 157 -9.82 18.58 25.76
C LEU A 157 -11.30 18.34 26.04
N LYS A 158 -11.86 17.20 25.62
CA LYS A 158 -13.22 16.78 25.97
C LYS A 158 -13.42 16.72 27.49
N HIS A 159 -12.47 16.13 28.22
CA HIS A 159 -12.54 16.10 29.68
C HIS A 159 -12.50 17.51 30.30
N MET A 160 -11.68 18.40 29.75
CA MET A 160 -11.62 19.80 30.18
C MET A 160 -12.90 20.58 29.86
N ILE A 161 -13.57 20.28 28.73
CA ILE A 161 -14.85 20.88 28.35
C ILE A 161 -15.97 20.45 29.31
N LEU A 162 -15.98 19.16 29.67
CA LEU A 162 -16.99 18.57 30.57
C LEU A 162 -16.66 18.76 32.06
N ASP A 163 -15.63 19.54 32.39
CA ASP A 163 -15.13 19.75 33.76
C ASP A 163 -14.96 18.45 34.57
N SER A 164 -14.50 17.41 33.87
CA SER A 164 -14.31 16.06 34.42
C SER A 164 -12.83 15.76 34.65
N ASN A 165 -12.55 14.87 35.61
CA ASN A 165 -11.18 14.47 35.91
C ASN A 165 -10.54 13.71 34.74
N ILE A 166 -9.31 14.08 34.40
CA ILE A 166 -8.55 13.47 33.31
C ILE A 166 -7.93 12.14 33.80
N ASP A 167 -8.53 11.01 33.39
CA ASP A 167 -7.94 9.69 33.64
C ASP A 167 -6.89 9.33 32.58
N MET A 168 -5.63 9.61 32.90
CA MET A 168 -4.49 9.28 32.04
C MET A 168 -4.37 7.78 31.71
N SER A 169 -4.80 6.90 32.61
CA SER A 169 -4.68 5.45 32.42
C SER A 169 -5.69 4.95 31.39
N ARG A 170 -6.91 5.47 31.46
CA ARG A 170 -7.96 5.19 30.47
C ARG A 170 -7.60 5.72 29.08
N ILE A 171 -7.17 6.98 28.99
CA ILE A 171 -6.75 7.59 27.72
C ILE A 171 -5.59 6.82 27.09
N ALA A 172 -4.61 6.40 27.89
CA ALA A 172 -3.49 5.59 27.41
C ALA A 172 -3.94 4.27 26.78
N LYS A 173 -4.93 3.58 27.39
CA LYS A 173 -5.50 2.34 26.86
C LYS A 173 -6.26 2.59 25.56
N GLU A 174 -7.18 3.55 25.56
CA GLU A 174 -8.04 3.86 24.41
C GLU A 174 -7.22 4.31 23.19
N THR A 175 -6.14 5.05 23.41
CA THR A 175 -5.30 5.58 22.32
C THR A 175 -4.08 4.72 22.00
N SER A 176 -3.88 3.62 22.73
CA SER A 176 -2.69 2.77 22.62
C SER A 176 -1.38 3.57 22.72
N LEU A 177 -1.32 4.49 23.69
CA LEU A 177 -0.16 5.34 23.98
C LEU A 177 0.37 5.07 25.39
N SER A 178 1.66 5.34 25.61
CA SER A 178 2.21 5.25 26.97
C SER A 178 1.72 6.42 27.83
N LYS A 179 1.57 6.20 29.15
CA LYS A 179 1.19 7.26 30.11
C LYS A 179 2.13 8.47 30.04
N MET A 180 3.42 8.24 29.82
CA MET A 180 4.41 9.30 29.62
C MET A 180 4.13 10.15 28.37
N HIS A 181 3.68 9.54 27.27
CA HIS A 181 3.27 10.29 26.08
C HIS A 181 2.03 11.14 26.36
N ILE A 182 1.03 10.59 27.06
CA ILE A 182 -0.15 11.36 27.50
C ILE A 182 0.25 12.56 28.37
N LYS A 183 1.16 12.37 29.33
CA LYS A 183 1.69 13.47 30.16
C LYS A 183 2.34 14.57 29.32
N ARG A 184 3.13 14.20 28.31
CA ARG A 184 3.73 15.18 27.36
C ARG A 184 2.67 15.93 26.56
N LEU A 185 1.61 15.26 26.11
CA LEU A 185 0.50 15.90 25.40
C LEU A 185 -0.27 16.87 26.31
N LEU A 186 -0.42 16.54 27.59
CA LEU A 186 -1.04 17.42 28.56
C LEU A 186 -0.21 18.68 28.81
N THR A 187 1.13 18.56 28.90
CA THR A 187 2.02 19.72 28.92
C THR A 187 1.88 20.55 27.65
N LEU A 188 1.82 19.91 26.48
CA LEU A 188 1.68 20.58 25.20
C LEU A 188 0.39 21.41 25.13
N ILE A 189 -0.73 20.85 25.59
CA ILE A 189 -2.02 21.57 25.70
C ILE A 189 -1.86 22.81 26.57
N ARG A 190 -1.24 22.69 27.75
CA ARG A 190 -1.02 23.83 28.66
C ARG A 190 -0.22 24.95 28.00
N THR A 191 0.85 24.60 27.26
CA THR A 191 1.67 25.59 26.54
C THR A 191 0.91 26.24 25.38
N ARG A 192 -0.03 25.54 24.76
CA ARG A 192 -0.85 26.06 23.65
C ARG A 192 -2.17 26.67 24.11
N MET A 193 -2.43 26.76 25.43
CA MET A 193 -3.74 27.08 25.97
C MET A 193 -4.26 28.43 25.49
N GLU A 194 -3.40 29.44 25.43
CA GLU A 194 -3.75 30.79 24.96
C GLU A 194 -4.36 30.80 23.55
N PHE A 195 -3.89 29.93 22.66
CA PHE A 195 -4.38 29.82 21.28
C PHE A 195 -5.69 29.06 21.18
N ILE A 196 -5.88 28.04 22.01
CA ILE A 196 -7.06 27.17 21.95
C ILE A 196 -8.20 27.63 22.86
N ASN A 197 -7.94 28.48 23.85
CA ASN A 197 -8.89 28.82 24.92
C ASN A 197 -10.17 29.45 24.38
N LYS A 198 -10.06 30.34 23.38
CA LYS A 198 -11.24 30.99 22.78
C LYS A 198 -12.23 29.96 22.23
N LYS A 199 -11.75 29.05 21.37
CA LYS A 199 -12.58 27.96 20.81
C LYS A 199 -13.03 26.97 21.88
N LEU A 200 -12.20 26.72 22.90
CA LEU A 200 -12.58 25.87 24.02
C LEU A 200 -13.77 26.43 24.80
N ILE A 201 -13.78 27.75 25.06
CA ILE A 201 -14.87 28.47 25.75
C ILE A 201 -16.13 28.45 24.88
N GLU A 202 -16.00 28.70 23.57
CA GLU A 202 -17.12 28.61 22.62
C GLU A 202 -17.78 27.22 22.68
N LEU A 203 -16.99 26.14 22.60
CA LEU A 203 -17.52 24.77 22.71
C LEU A 203 -18.10 24.49 24.10
N LYS A 204 -17.45 24.95 25.17
CA LYS A 204 -17.98 24.87 26.55
C LYS A 204 -19.32 25.56 26.70
N SER A 205 -19.65 26.58 25.91
CA SER A 205 -20.96 27.25 26.00
C SER A 205 -22.08 26.48 25.29
N ILE A 206 -21.73 25.64 24.32
CA ILE A 206 -22.67 24.89 23.46
C ILE A 206 -22.99 23.51 24.05
N VAL A 207 -21.99 22.81 24.57
CA VAL A 207 -22.11 21.43 25.07
C VAL A 207 -23.03 21.26 26.29
N PRO A 208 -23.00 22.10 27.34
CA PRO A 208 -23.89 21.93 28.50
C PRO A 208 -25.37 22.13 28.16
N LYS A 209 -25.70 22.85 27.08
CA LYS A 209 -27.09 22.98 26.59
C LYS A 209 -27.63 21.72 25.88
N ALA A 210 -26.75 20.85 25.38
CA ALA A 210 -27.16 19.65 24.65
C ALA A 210 -27.42 18.44 25.57
N ILE A 211 -26.74 18.38 26.72
CA ILE A 211 -26.84 17.26 27.67
C ILE A 211 -28.07 17.42 28.58
N SER A 212 -28.55 18.64 28.82
CA SER A 212 -29.76 18.90 29.62
C SER A 212 -31.09 18.71 28.87
N ILE A 213 -31.06 18.47 27.55
CA ILE A 213 -32.25 18.24 26.73
C ILE A 213 -32.47 16.73 26.45
N SER A 214 -31.56 15.87 26.94
CA SER A 214 -31.59 14.41 26.70
C SER A 214 -31.72 13.58 27.98
N GLN A 215 -32.17 14.19 29.09
CA GLN A 215 -32.63 13.50 30.30
C GLN A 215 -34.15 13.55 30.41
#